data_AF-A0A1Y3LG84-F1
#
_entry.id   AF-A0A1Y3LG84-F1
#
_cell.length_a   1.000
_cell.length_b   1.000
_cell.length_c   1.000
_cell.angle_alpha   90.00
_cell.angle_beta   90.00
_cell.angle_gamma   90.00
#
_symmetry.space_group_name_H-M   'P 1'
#
loop_
_entity.id
_entity.type
_entity.pdbx_description
1 polymer ?
#
loop_
_entity_poly.entity_id
_entity_poly.type
_entity_poly.pdbx_seq_one_letter_code
_entity_poly.pdbx_strand_id
1 'polypeptide(L)'
;MSLDDATLDRLLVRAERARLSGSTRTIRESFKSLTSPYWQLSLDERDRMHERMRAAASAGAIKLEWARQGGGDRPLDAVVLQDLDRLADHLQRPTSSAILGQAAALLAPWHGQGQVDELLACWAQLKQVRLLGPGSAADFADALRALDAMAGTKEDRIVRQLSTQLFGDSKRLEALSKHLDLLTAETLNAPARHWSEVFGAIGLIKEPQPFLVAGMGKLRLTDQDDCTVIRPYLGVANTVIQGYMGAPAWLLTIENLTTFHQAARELSKNPSGVIIYTAGADSTLTRTPIPRTSGQ
;
A
#
# COMPACT_ATOMS: atom_id res chain seq x y z
N MET A 1 12.67 -23.92 -4.28
CA MET A 1 11.50 -24.43 -5.04
C MET A 1 11.99 -25.61 -5.86
N SER A 2 11.33 -26.77 -5.78
CA SER A 2 11.70 -27.97 -6.53
C SER A 2 11.35 -27.82 -8.02
N LEU A 3 11.94 -28.66 -8.90
CA LEU A 3 11.72 -28.58 -10.34
C LEU A 3 10.26 -28.91 -10.71
N ASP A 4 9.63 -29.84 -9.99
CA ASP A 4 8.22 -30.20 -10.13
C ASP A 4 7.30 -29.01 -9.86
N ASP A 5 7.40 -28.38 -8.69
CA ASP A 5 6.62 -27.19 -8.34
C ASP A 5 6.82 -26.06 -9.35
N ALA A 6 8.07 -25.82 -9.75
CA ALA A 6 8.39 -24.82 -10.76
C ALA A 6 7.72 -25.12 -12.11
N THR A 7 7.65 -26.40 -12.49
CA THR A 7 7.03 -26.85 -13.76
C THR A 7 5.52 -26.69 -13.72
N LEU A 8 4.88 -27.17 -12.65
CA LEU A 8 3.43 -27.08 -12.49
C LEU A 8 2.97 -25.61 -12.38
N ASP A 9 3.72 -24.77 -11.69
CA ASP A 9 3.46 -23.32 -11.62
C ASP A 9 3.57 -22.65 -13.00
N ARG A 10 4.62 -22.97 -13.79
CA ARG A 10 4.75 -22.45 -15.16
C ARG A 10 3.59 -22.91 -16.06
N LEU A 11 3.12 -24.15 -15.92
CA LEU A 11 1.96 -24.64 -16.66
C LEU A 11 0.70 -23.87 -16.27
N LEU A 12 0.46 -23.67 -14.97
CA LEU A 12 -0.67 -22.90 -14.44
C LEU A 12 -0.69 -21.48 -15.02
N VAL A 13 0.40 -20.72 -14.87
CA VAL A 13 0.50 -19.33 -15.35
C VAL A 13 0.30 -19.24 -16.87
N ARG A 14 0.88 -20.17 -17.64
CA ARG A 14 0.70 -20.21 -19.09
C ARG A 14 -0.75 -20.55 -19.48
N ALA A 15 -1.40 -21.43 -18.73
CA ALA A 15 -2.79 -21.80 -18.94
C ALA A 15 -3.74 -20.64 -18.68
N GLU A 16 -3.51 -19.87 -17.62
CA GLU A 16 -4.32 -18.69 -17.30
C GLU A 16 -4.24 -17.63 -18.40
N ARG A 17 -3.04 -17.38 -18.93
CA ARG A 17 -2.84 -16.49 -20.08
C ARG A 17 -3.51 -17.02 -21.35
N ALA A 18 -3.46 -18.34 -21.58
CA ALA A 18 -4.12 -18.97 -22.71
C ALA A 18 -5.64 -18.84 -22.61
N ARG A 19 -6.22 -19.08 -21.42
CA ARG A 19 -7.64 -18.87 -21.11
C ARG A 19 -8.04 -17.42 -21.40
N LEU A 20 -7.25 -16.45 -20.94
CA LEU A 20 -7.51 -15.02 -21.16
C LEU A 20 -7.55 -14.65 -22.66
N SER A 21 -6.58 -15.15 -23.43
CA SER A 21 -6.46 -14.87 -24.87
C SER A 21 -7.37 -15.73 -25.75
N GLY A 22 -8.17 -16.63 -25.16
CA GLY A 22 -8.97 -17.60 -25.91
C GLY A 22 -8.14 -18.60 -26.72
N SER A 23 -6.86 -18.79 -26.38
CA SER A 23 -5.96 -19.67 -27.11
C SER A 23 -6.33 -21.14 -26.89
N THR A 24 -6.49 -21.89 -27.98
CA THR A 24 -6.72 -23.33 -27.98
C THR A 24 -5.42 -24.15 -28.05
N ARG A 25 -4.25 -23.48 -28.01
CA ARG A 25 -2.96 -24.15 -28.10
C ARG A 25 -2.73 -25.03 -26.86
N THR A 26 -2.32 -26.26 -27.09
CA THR A 26 -1.89 -27.17 -26.03
C THR A 26 -0.73 -26.58 -25.23
N ILE A 27 -0.93 -26.42 -23.92
CA ILE A 27 0.09 -25.98 -22.99
C ILE A 27 0.88 -27.20 -22.50
N ARG A 28 2.20 -27.16 -22.72
CA ARG A 28 3.12 -28.24 -22.33
C ARG A 28 4.49 -27.70 -21.94
N GLU A 29 5.17 -28.46 -21.09
CA GLU A 29 6.58 -28.32 -20.75
C GLU A 29 7.35 -29.53 -21.31
N SER A 30 8.47 -29.29 -22.00
CA SER A 30 9.28 -30.34 -22.63
C SER A 30 10.59 -30.54 -21.87
N PHE A 31 10.98 -31.80 -21.68
CA PHE A 31 12.21 -32.21 -21.01
C PHE A 31 13.21 -32.90 -21.95
N LYS A 32 12.90 -32.97 -23.26
CA LYS A 32 13.73 -33.64 -24.28
C LYS A 32 15.15 -33.09 -24.42
N SER A 33 15.39 -31.83 -24.09
CA SER A 33 16.74 -31.24 -24.16
C SER A 33 17.59 -31.70 -23.00
N LEU A 34 18.79 -32.21 -23.27
CA LEU A 34 19.78 -32.60 -22.24
C LEU A 34 20.24 -31.42 -21.37
N THR A 35 20.03 -30.18 -21.84
CA THR A 35 20.29 -28.97 -21.05
C THR A 35 19.18 -28.64 -20.05
N SER A 36 18.08 -29.39 -20.05
CA SER A 36 17.00 -29.20 -19.08
C SER A 36 17.49 -29.53 -17.66
N PRO A 37 17.09 -28.75 -16.63
CA PRO A 37 17.40 -29.06 -15.23
C PRO A 37 16.97 -30.47 -14.82
N TYR A 38 15.99 -31.06 -15.50
CA TYR A 38 15.56 -32.44 -15.29
C TYR A 38 16.70 -33.46 -15.40
N TRP A 39 17.66 -33.24 -16.31
CA TRP A 39 18.81 -34.14 -16.50
C TRP A 39 19.95 -33.92 -15.51
N GLN A 40 19.86 -32.86 -14.71
CA GLN A 40 20.83 -32.58 -13.63
C GLN A 40 20.39 -33.21 -12.30
N LEU A 41 19.17 -33.73 -12.23
CA LEU A 41 18.62 -34.39 -11.04
C LEU A 41 19.27 -35.77 -10.84
N SER A 42 19.59 -36.07 -9.58
CA SER A 42 19.91 -37.43 -9.14
C SER A 42 18.75 -38.39 -9.38
N LEU A 43 19.00 -39.69 -9.27
CA LEU A 43 17.96 -40.72 -9.45
C LEU A 43 16.81 -40.51 -8.45
N ASP A 44 17.13 -40.37 -7.17
CA ASP A 44 16.14 -40.16 -6.10
C ASP A 44 15.31 -38.88 -6.30
N GLU A 45 15.93 -37.80 -6.79
CA GLU A 45 15.21 -36.56 -7.09
C GLU A 45 14.28 -36.71 -8.29
N ARG A 46 14.68 -37.47 -9.32
CA ARG A 46 13.82 -37.78 -10.46
C ARG A 46 12.64 -38.64 -10.04
N ASP A 47 12.85 -39.65 -9.20
CA ASP A 47 11.78 -40.52 -8.71
C ASP A 47 10.74 -39.73 -7.90
N ARG A 48 11.18 -38.85 -6.99
CA ARG A 48 10.28 -37.96 -6.24
C ARG A 48 9.51 -37.01 -7.15
N MET A 49 10.19 -36.41 -8.13
CA MET A 49 9.54 -35.56 -9.13
C MET A 49 8.48 -36.34 -9.92
N HIS A 50 8.80 -37.56 -10.36
CA HIS A 50 7.88 -38.42 -11.11
C HIS A 50 6.68 -38.81 -10.28
N GLU A 51 6.87 -39.17 -9.01
CA GLU A 51 5.78 -39.51 -8.08
C GLU A 51 4.80 -38.34 -7.94
N ARG A 52 5.32 -37.12 -7.72
CA ARG A 52 4.48 -35.92 -7.61
C ARG A 52 3.77 -35.59 -8.92
N MET A 53 4.44 -35.75 -10.06
CA MET A 53 3.83 -35.58 -11.40
C MET A 53 2.74 -36.63 -11.66
N ARG A 54 2.92 -37.88 -11.21
CA ARG A 54 1.89 -38.92 -11.30
C ARG A 54 0.69 -38.59 -10.42
N ALA A 55 0.89 -38.02 -9.25
CA ALA A 55 -0.22 -37.54 -8.40
C ALA A 55 -1.05 -36.48 -9.13
N ALA A 56 -0.41 -35.46 -9.72
CA ALA A 56 -1.11 -34.45 -10.53
C ALA A 56 -1.82 -35.07 -11.76
N ALA A 57 -1.21 -36.06 -12.40
CA ALA A 57 -1.83 -36.77 -13.52
C ALA A 57 -3.05 -37.60 -13.09
N SER A 58 -2.99 -38.25 -11.93
CA SER A 58 -4.10 -39.02 -11.36
C SER A 58 -5.29 -38.15 -10.98
N ALA A 59 -5.03 -36.90 -10.56
CA ALA A 59 -6.06 -35.88 -10.38
C ALA A 59 -6.67 -35.38 -11.71
N GLY A 60 -6.14 -35.81 -12.86
CA GLY A 60 -6.59 -35.39 -14.19
C GLY A 60 -6.16 -33.97 -14.58
N ALA A 61 -5.25 -33.35 -13.83
CA ALA A 61 -4.73 -32.01 -14.12
C ALA A 61 -3.78 -32.00 -15.33
N ILE A 62 -2.97 -33.04 -15.47
CA ILE A 62 -1.92 -33.15 -16.49
C ILE A 62 -1.88 -34.54 -17.11
N LYS A 63 -1.20 -34.64 -18.26
CA LYS A 63 -0.79 -35.88 -18.91
C LYS A 63 0.72 -35.93 -18.96
N LEU A 64 1.28 -37.08 -18.57
CA LEU A 64 2.71 -37.34 -18.66
C LEU A 64 3.03 -38.03 -19.99
N GLU A 65 3.99 -37.49 -20.73
CA GLU A 65 4.56 -38.11 -21.91
C GLU A 65 5.94 -38.64 -21.56
N TRP A 66 6.15 -39.95 -21.71
CA TRP A 66 7.40 -40.63 -21.39
C TRP A 66 8.17 -40.98 -22.66
N ALA A 67 9.50 -41.02 -22.56
CA ALA A 67 10.35 -41.46 -23.66
C ALA A 67 10.03 -42.91 -24.08
N ARG A 68 10.31 -43.22 -25.36
CA ARG A 68 10.03 -44.56 -25.92
C ARG A 68 10.96 -45.66 -25.37
N GLN A 69 12.18 -45.30 -25.00
CA GLN A 69 13.22 -46.20 -24.50
C GLN A 69 13.51 -45.92 -23.02
N GLY A 70 13.99 -46.93 -22.27
CA GLY A 70 14.35 -46.78 -20.84
C GLY A 70 13.62 -47.70 -19.85
N GLY A 71 12.78 -48.64 -20.31
CA GLY A 71 12.22 -49.68 -19.43
C GLY A 71 11.29 -49.13 -18.34
N GLY A 72 11.60 -49.40 -17.07
CA GLY A 72 10.87 -48.87 -15.90
C GLY A 72 11.31 -47.47 -15.46
N ASP A 73 12.53 -47.06 -15.84
CA ASP A 73 13.13 -45.75 -15.54
C ASP A 73 13.10 -44.84 -16.79
N ARG A 74 11.98 -44.86 -17.52
CA ARG A 74 11.86 -44.03 -18.72
C ARG A 74 11.92 -42.56 -18.32
N PRO A 75 12.76 -41.76 -18.97
CA PRO A 75 12.77 -40.34 -18.72
C PRO A 75 11.45 -39.71 -19.18
N LEU A 76 11.03 -38.67 -18.47
CA LEU A 76 9.88 -37.87 -18.84
C LEU A 76 10.24 -37.02 -20.07
N ASP A 77 9.48 -37.14 -21.15
CA ASP A 77 9.66 -36.35 -22.37
C ASP A 77 8.96 -34.99 -22.22
N ALA A 78 7.77 -34.98 -21.62
CA ALA A 78 6.99 -33.77 -21.40
C ALA A 78 5.87 -33.94 -20.37
N VAL A 79 5.41 -32.80 -19.86
CA VAL A 79 4.16 -32.67 -19.11
C VAL A 79 3.21 -31.79 -19.91
N VAL A 80 2.00 -32.28 -20.15
CA VAL A 80 0.96 -31.59 -20.92
C VAL A 80 -0.20 -31.27 -20.00
N LEU A 81 -0.63 -30.01 -19.98
CA LEU A 81 -1.83 -29.61 -19.23
C LEU A 81 -3.08 -30.27 -19.84
N GLN A 82 -3.94 -30.82 -19.00
CA GLN A 82 -5.26 -31.33 -19.39
C GLN A 82 -6.38 -30.41 -18.90
N ASP A 83 -6.32 -30.00 -17.63
CA ASP A 83 -7.36 -29.19 -17.00
C ASP A 83 -6.71 -28.18 -16.04
N LEU A 84 -6.98 -26.89 -16.27
CA LEU A 84 -6.45 -25.78 -15.49
C LEU A 84 -7.03 -25.76 -14.07
N ASP A 85 -8.33 -25.95 -13.92
CA ASP A 85 -8.97 -25.82 -12.61
C ASP A 85 -8.56 -27.00 -11.72
N ARG A 86 -8.46 -28.22 -12.28
CA ARG A 86 -7.90 -29.37 -11.55
C ARG A 86 -6.43 -29.21 -11.19
N LEU A 87 -5.63 -28.55 -12.04
CA LEU A 87 -4.24 -28.24 -11.71
C LEU A 87 -4.16 -27.24 -10.55
N ALA A 88 -5.01 -26.22 -10.58
CA ALA A 88 -5.09 -25.21 -9.53
C ALA A 88 -5.48 -25.86 -8.18
N ASP A 89 -6.49 -26.72 -8.19
CA ASP A 89 -6.94 -27.49 -7.03
C ASP A 89 -5.84 -28.42 -6.49
N HIS A 90 -5.14 -29.13 -7.38
CA HIS A 90 -4.02 -29.99 -6.99
C HIS A 90 -2.89 -29.19 -6.31
N LEU A 91 -2.62 -27.98 -6.80
CA LEU A 91 -1.64 -27.06 -6.23
C LEU A 91 -2.17 -26.30 -5.00
N GLN A 92 -3.44 -26.50 -4.62
CA GLN A 92 -4.14 -25.76 -3.56
C GLN A 92 -4.06 -24.24 -3.75
N ARG A 93 -4.16 -23.80 -5.00
CA ARG A 93 -4.07 -22.38 -5.39
C ARG A 93 -5.32 -21.97 -6.14
N PRO A 94 -5.95 -20.84 -5.80
CA PRO A 94 -7.07 -20.34 -6.57
C PRO A 94 -6.58 -19.88 -7.95
N THR A 95 -7.40 -20.09 -8.98
CA THR A 95 -7.16 -19.51 -10.30
C THR A 95 -7.38 -18.00 -10.27
N SER A 96 -6.74 -17.28 -11.17
CA SER A 96 -6.91 -15.84 -11.34
C SER A 96 -8.36 -15.45 -11.59
N SER A 97 -9.11 -16.31 -12.30
CA SER A 97 -10.56 -16.13 -12.50
C SER A 97 -11.36 -16.27 -11.20
N ALA A 98 -10.98 -17.21 -10.33
CA ALA A 98 -11.62 -17.38 -9.02
C ALA A 98 -11.32 -16.19 -8.10
N ILE A 99 -10.07 -15.72 -8.06
CA ILE A 99 -9.67 -14.53 -7.29
C ILE A 99 -10.42 -13.29 -7.80
N LEU A 100 -10.49 -13.10 -9.12
CA LEU A 100 -11.24 -12.00 -9.73
C LEU A 100 -12.74 -12.07 -9.40
N GLY A 101 -13.34 -13.27 -9.46
CA GLY A 101 -14.74 -13.47 -9.08
C GLY A 101 -15.03 -13.08 -7.63
N GLN A 102 -14.13 -13.43 -6.71
CA GLN A 102 -14.22 -13.02 -5.30
C GLN A 102 -14.07 -11.50 -5.14
N ALA A 103 -13.10 -10.89 -5.85
CA ALA A 103 -12.90 -9.45 -5.85
C ALA A 103 -14.14 -8.70 -6.38
N ALA A 104 -14.71 -9.17 -7.49
CA ALA A 104 -15.92 -8.60 -8.08
C ALA A 104 -17.13 -8.73 -7.14
N ALA A 105 -17.30 -9.88 -6.47
CA ALA A 105 -18.36 -10.08 -5.49
C ALA A 105 -18.23 -9.13 -4.29
N LEU A 106 -16.99 -8.90 -3.81
CA LEU A 106 -16.72 -8.00 -2.70
C LEU A 106 -16.97 -6.52 -3.06
N LEU A 107 -16.64 -6.14 -4.30
CA LEU A 107 -16.80 -4.76 -4.80
C LEU A 107 -18.19 -4.51 -5.43
N ALA A 108 -19.04 -5.52 -5.53
CA ALA A 108 -20.38 -5.42 -6.12
C ALA A 108 -21.25 -4.26 -5.58
N PRO A 109 -21.20 -3.89 -4.28
CA PRO A 109 -21.96 -2.74 -3.78
C PRO A 109 -21.62 -1.39 -4.44
N TRP A 110 -20.41 -1.27 -4.99
CA TRP A 110 -19.91 -0.06 -5.65
C TRP A 110 -19.84 -0.20 -7.18
N HIS A 111 -20.51 -1.20 -7.74
CA HIS A 111 -20.62 -1.35 -9.19
C HIS A 111 -21.33 -0.13 -9.82
N GLY A 112 -20.91 0.26 -11.01
CA GLY A 112 -21.40 1.49 -11.67
C GLY A 112 -20.63 2.75 -11.27
N GLN A 113 -19.72 2.68 -10.30
CA GLN A 113 -18.70 3.70 -10.11
C GLN A 113 -17.59 3.46 -11.14
N GLY A 114 -17.34 4.45 -12.01
CA GLY A 114 -16.45 4.30 -13.17
C GLY A 114 -15.07 3.73 -12.84
N GLN A 115 -14.44 4.17 -11.74
CA GLN A 115 -13.13 3.69 -11.30
C GLN A 115 -13.15 2.23 -10.84
N VAL A 116 -14.22 1.77 -10.20
CA VAL A 116 -14.36 0.38 -9.74
C VAL A 116 -14.50 -0.55 -10.95
N ASP A 117 -15.31 -0.15 -11.93
CA ASP A 117 -15.53 -0.94 -13.13
C ASP A 117 -14.28 -0.99 -14.01
N GLU A 118 -13.57 0.14 -14.16
CA GLU A 118 -12.29 0.20 -14.86
C GLU A 118 -11.23 -0.69 -14.18
N LEU A 119 -11.19 -0.70 -12.85
CA LEU A 119 -10.28 -1.52 -12.07
C LEU A 119 -10.55 -3.02 -12.28
N LEU A 120 -11.82 -3.44 -12.18
CA LEU A 120 -12.22 -4.83 -12.43
C LEU A 120 -11.91 -5.25 -13.88
N ALA A 121 -12.13 -4.37 -14.86
CA ALA A 121 -11.79 -4.62 -16.26
C ALA A 121 -10.27 -4.77 -16.48
N CYS A 122 -9.46 -3.96 -15.80
CA CYS A 122 -8.00 -4.08 -15.82
C CYS A 122 -7.54 -5.42 -15.25
N TRP A 123 -8.09 -5.81 -14.09
CA TRP A 123 -7.79 -7.08 -13.44
C TRP A 123 -8.25 -8.29 -14.25
N ALA A 124 -9.37 -8.19 -14.97
CA ALA A 124 -9.82 -9.22 -15.90
C ALA A 124 -8.79 -9.53 -17.00
N GLN A 125 -7.92 -8.57 -17.32
CA GLN A 125 -6.81 -8.74 -18.27
C GLN A 125 -5.52 -9.24 -17.62
N LEU A 126 -5.57 -9.74 -16.37
CA LEU A 126 -4.41 -10.13 -15.57
C LEU A 126 -3.38 -9.00 -15.38
N LYS A 127 -3.83 -7.74 -15.50
CA LYS A 127 -3.01 -6.55 -15.25
C LYS A 127 -3.19 -6.09 -13.81
N GLN A 128 -2.21 -5.35 -13.34
CA GLN A 128 -2.24 -4.69 -12.05
C GLN A 128 -2.09 -3.18 -12.25
N VAL A 129 -2.68 -2.41 -11.36
CA VAL A 129 -2.55 -0.95 -11.34
C VAL A 129 -1.75 -0.58 -10.10
N ARG A 130 -0.58 0.04 -10.29
CA ARG A 130 0.34 0.39 -9.19
C ARG A 130 0.69 -0.80 -8.28
N LEU A 131 0.88 -1.98 -8.90
CA LEU A 131 1.15 -3.27 -8.24
C LEU A 131 -0.02 -3.80 -7.39
N LEU A 132 -1.22 -3.22 -7.54
CA LEU A 132 -2.44 -3.68 -6.89
C LEU A 132 -3.25 -4.53 -7.88
N GLY A 133 -3.46 -5.79 -7.51
CA GLY A 133 -4.26 -6.77 -8.26
C GLY A 133 -5.53 -7.17 -7.50
N PRO A 134 -6.27 -8.18 -7.99
CA PRO A 134 -7.47 -8.70 -7.33
C PRO A 134 -7.31 -9.05 -5.85
N GLY A 135 -6.12 -9.47 -5.42
CA GLY A 135 -5.82 -9.76 -4.02
C GLY A 135 -5.95 -8.55 -3.08
N SER A 136 -5.95 -7.32 -3.62
CA SER A 136 -6.13 -6.07 -2.86
C SER A 136 -7.60 -5.64 -2.77
N ALA A 137 -8.56 -6.44 -3.23
CA ALA A 137 -9.97 -6.06 -3.27
C ALA A 137 -10.54 -5.66 -1.88
N ALA A 138 -10.09 -6.31 -0.80
CA ALA A 138 -10.50 -5.95 0.56
C ALA A 138 -10.05 -4.55 0.97
N ASP A 139 -8.84 -4.15 0.57
CA ASP A 139 -8.32 -2.81 0.81
C ASP A 139 -9.09 -1.77 -0.03
N PHE A 140 -9.45 -2.10 -1.28
CA PHE A 140 -10.33 -1.25 -2.09
C PHE A 140 -11.72 -1.10 -1.48
N ALA A 141 -12.30 -2.17 -0.95
CA ALA A 141 -13.60 -2.11 -0.28
C ALA A 141 -13.55 -1.22 0.97
N ASP A 142 -12.49 -1.30 1.78
CA ASP A 142 -12.30 -0.39 2.92
C ASP A 142 -12.11 1.07 2.47
N ALA A 143 -11.34 1.29 1.40
CA ALA A 143 -11.16 2.63 0.85
C ALA A 143 -12.49 3.21 0.34
N LEU A 144 -13.32 2.40 -0.32
CA LEU A 144 -14.67 2.81 -0.76
C LEU A 144 -15.59 3.12 0.42
N ARG A 145 -15.58 2.31 1.50
CA ARG A 145 -16.32 2.64 2.74
C ARG A 145 -15.89 3.97 3.34
N ALA A 146 -14.61 4.32 3.25
CA ALA A 146 -14.11 5.60 3.69
C ALA A 146 -14.61 6.75 2.81
N LEU A 147 -14.64 6.57 1.48
CA LEU A 147 -15.20 7.54 0.55
C LEU A 147 -16.70 7.73 0.79
N ASP A 148 -17.46 6.66 0.98
CA ASP A 148 -18.89 6.73 1.34
C ASP A 148 -19.12 7.47 2.66
N ALA A 149 -18.27 7.24 3.67
CA ALA A 149 -18.36 7.93 4.95
C ALA A 149 -18.04 9.43 4.85
N MET A 150 -17.26 9.84 3.84
CA MET A 150 -16.97 11.24 3.55
C MET A 150 -17.98 11.86 2.56
N ALA A 151 -18.74 11.04 1.83
CA ALA A 151 -19.73 11.52 0.86
C ALA A 151 -20.80 12.37 1.57
N GLY A 152 -20.96 13.62 1.10
CA GLY A 152 -21.94 14.56 1.65
C GLY A 152 -21.51 15.27 2.95
N THR A 153 -20.33 14.94 3.49
CA THR A 153 -19.75 15.69 4.61
C THR A 153 -19.11 16.97 4.10
N LYS A 154 -19.40 18.12 4.74
CA LYS A 154 -18.80 19.43 4.39
C LYS A 154 -17.62 19.81 5.29
N GLU A 155 -17.44 19.11 6.40
CA GLU A 155 -16.41 19.38 7.41
C GLU A 155 -15.25 18.41 7.28
N ASP A 156 -14.04 18.91 7.49
CA ASP A 156 -12.84 18.08 7.53
C ASP A 156 -12.88 17.12 8.72
N ARG A 157 -12.38 15.90 8.52
CA ARG A 157 -12.31 14.86 9.56
C ARG A 157 -10.89 14.42 9.84
N ILE A 158 -10.59 14.17 11.11
CA ILE A 158 -9.28 13.64 11.52
C ILE A 158 -9.14 12.19 11.05
N VAL A 159 -8.11 11.91 10.24
CA VAL A 159 -7.84 10.58 9.63
C VAL A 159 -7.91 9.45 10.66
N ARG A 160 -7.21 9.58 11.79
CA ARG A 160 -7.12 8.51 12.80
C ARG A 160 -8.43 8.26 13.54
N GLN A 161 -9.21 9.32 13.77
CA GLN A 161 -10.52 9.21 14.41
C GLN A 161 -11.49 8.48 13.49
N LEU A 162 -11.58 8.89 12.22
CA LEU A 162 -12.39 8.21 11.22
C LEU A 162 -11.94 6.75 11.02
N SER A 163 -10.63 6.51 10.94
CA SER A 163 -10.06 5.17 10.76
C SER A 163 -10.47 4.23 11.89
N THR A 164 -10.39 4.71 13.14
CA THR A 164 -10.82 3.93 14.31
C THR A 164 -12.34 3.70 14.30
N GLN A 165 -13.13 4.71 13.93
CA GLN A 165 -14.59 4.59 13.85
C GLN A 165 -15.03 3.55 12.81
N LEU A 166 -14.40 3.53 11.63
CA LEU A 166 -14.79 2.63 10.54
C LEU A 166 -14.22 1.22 10.70
N PHE A 167 -12.99 1.09 11.22
CA PHE A 167 -12.24 -0.16 11.13
C PHE A 167 -11.72 -0.69 12.48
N GLY A 168 -11.88 0.06 13.57
CA GLY A 168 -11.25 -0.27 14.86
C GLY A 168 -9.73 -0.16 14.86
N ASP A 169 -9.13 0.35 13.78
CA ASP A 169 -7.69 0.51 13.59
C ASP A 169 -7.38 1.95 13.18
N SER A 170 -6.62 2.65 14.04
CA SER A 170 -6.26 4.05 13.85
C SER A 170 -5.35 4.32 12.64
N LYS A 171 -4.68 3.31 12.07
CA LYS A 171 -3.75 3.45 10.94
C LYS A 171 -4.28 2.86 9.63
N ARG A 172 -5.45 2.22 9.65
CA ARG A 172 -6.01 1.57 8.47
C ARG A 172 -6.12 2.53 7.28
N LEU A 173 -6.68 3.73 7.46
CA LEU A 173 -6.77 4.72 6.39
C LEU A 173 -5.41 5.18 5.84
N GLU A 174 -4.40 5.31 6.70
CA GLU A 174 -3.03 5.67 6.27
C GLU A 174 -2.46 4.59 5.32
N ALA A 175 -2.69 3.31 5.63
CA ALA A 175 -2.31 2.18 4.78
C ALA A 175 -3.07 2.12 3.45
N LEU A 176 -4.28 2.70 3.40
CA LEU A 176 -5.14 2.73 2.21
C LEU A 176 -4.87 3.92 1.27
N SER A 177 -3.87 4.76 1.56
CA SER A 177 -3.54 5.95 0.74
C SER A 177 -3.43 5.67 -0.76
N LYS A 178 -2.78 4.57 -1.17
CA LYS A 178 -2.67 4.17 -2.59
C LYS A 178 -4.01 3.78 -3.21
N HIS A 179 -4.88 3.13 -2.44
CA HIS A 179 -6.20 2.68 -2.87
C HIS A 179 -7.13 3.88 -3.04
N LEU A 180 -7.14 4.78 -2.06
CA LEU A 180 -7.88 6.04 -2.11
C LEU A 180 -7.41 6.92 -3.27
N ASP A 181 -6.10 6.98 -3.54
CA ASP A 181 -5.56 7.73 -4.67
C ASP A 181 -6.11 7.21 -6.01
N LEU A 182 -6.13 5.89 -6.21
CA LEU A 182 -6.67 5.30 -7.44
C LEU A 182 -8.16 5.53 -7.61
N LEU A 183 -8.94 5.39 -6.54
CA LEU A 183 -10.39 5.57 -6.58
C LEU A 183 -10.81 7.03 -6.80
N THR A 184 -9.94 7.99 -6.45
CA THR A 184 -10.22 9.43 -6.55
C THR A 184 -9.45 10.11 -7.68
N ALA A 185 -8.71 9.35 -8.49
CA ALA A 185 -8.03 9.86 -9.67
C ALA A 185 -9.00 9.97 -10.85
N GLU A 186 -8.70 10.86 -11.79
CA GLU A 186 -9.48 11.01 -13.04
C GLU A 186 -9.42 9.75 -13.90
N THR A 187 -8.27 9.07 -13.90
CA THR A 187 -8.03 7.80 -14.61
C THR A 187 -7.09 6.92 -13.81
N LEU A 188 -7.13 5.60 -14.03
CA LEU A 188 -6.23 4.65 -13.34
C LEU A 188 -4.74 4.84 -13.67
N ASN A 189 -4.44 5.51 -14.79
CA ASN A 189 -3.07 5.77 -15.24
C ASN A 189 -2.52 7.13 -14.78
N ALA A 190 -3.30 7.91 -14.03
CA ALA A 190 -2.84 9.19 -13.51
C ALA A 190 -1.59 9.01 -12.62
N PRO A 191 -0.66 10.00 -12.60
CA PRO A 191 0.48 9.99 -11.68
C PRO A 191 0.04 9.80 -10.23
N ALA A 192 0.86 9.08 -9.44
CA ALA A 192 0.57 8.89 -8.02
C ALA A 192 0.69 10.22 -7.28
N ARG A 193 -0.37 10.59 -6.57
CA ARG A 193 -0.40 11.77 -5.71
C ARG A 193 0.22 11.45 -4.36
N HIS A 194 0.74 12.48 -3.69
CA HIS A 194 1.19 12.31 -2.31
C HIS A 194 0.00 12.08 -1.38
N TRP A 195 0.17 11.30 -0.30
CA TRP A 195 -0.95 10.93 0.59
C TRP A 195 -1.70 12.15 1.16
N SER A 196 -0.99 13.27 1.37
CA SER A 196 -1.60 14.50 1.89
C SER A 196 -2.55 15.16 0.90
N GLU A 197 -2.23 15.10 -0.39
CA GLU A 197 -3.10 15.60 -1.46
C GLU A 197 -4.35 14.74 -1.59
N VAL A 198 -4.17 13.42 -1.54
CA VAL A 198 -5.28 12.44 -1.60
C VAL A 198 -6.23 12.66 -0.44
N PHE A 199 -5.72 12.77 0.79
CA PHE A 199 -6.54 12.97 1.98
C PHE A 199 -7.21 14.34 1.97
N GLY A 200 -6.47 15.41 1.66
CA GLY A 200 -7.04 16.75 1.59
C GLY A 200 -8.16 16.87 0.55
N ALA A 201 -8.03 16.20 -0.60
CA ALA A 201 -9.06 16.21 -1.65
C ALA A 201 -10.39 15.57 -1.22
N ILE A 202 -10.38 14.70 -0.21
CA ILE A 202 -11.57 14.02 0.32
C ILE A 202 -11.99 14.51 1.71
N GLY A 203 -11.47 15.65 2.15
CA GLY A 203 -11.80 16.25 3.46
C GLY A 203 -11.19 15.51 4.66
N LEU A 204 -10.11 14.78 4.46
CA LEU A 204 -9.36 14.14 5.53
C LEU A 204 -8.11 14.92 5.89
N ILE A 205 -7.96 15.22 7.17
CA ILE A 205 -6.79 15.94 7.69
C ILE A 205 -6.08 15.10 8.75
N LYS A 206 -4.76 15.24 8.83
CA LYS A 206 -4.03 14.73 9.99
C LYS A 206 -4.34 15.59 11.21
N GLU A 207 -4.26 14.98 12.39
CA GLU A 207 -4.43 15.70 13.64
C GLU A 207 -3.42 16.86 13.69
N PRO A 208 -3.88 18.11 13.82
CA PRO A 208 -2.98 19.25 13.87
C PRO A 208 -2.12 19.12 15.13
N GLN A 209 -0.80 19.05 14.92
CA GLN A 209 0.11 19.03 16.05
C GLN A 209 0.12 20.40 16.73
N PRO A 210 0.20 20.45 18.07
CA PRO A 210 0.33 21.72 18.78
C PRO A 210 1.65 22.40 18.40
N PHE A 211 1.60 23.73 18.34
CA PHE A 211 2.77 24.58 18.15
C PHE A 211 3.52 24.59 19.46
N LEU A 212 4.73 24.04 19.46
CA LEU A 212 5.59 24.06 20.64
C LEU A 212 6.64 25.15 20.48
N VAL A 213 6.74 26.00 21.49
CA VAL A 213 7.73 27.08 21.57
C VAL A 213 8.43 27.08 22.91
N ALA A 214 9.74 27.25 22.90
CA ALA A 214 10.57 27.48 24.08
C ALA A 214 11.29 28.82 23.93
N GLY A 215 11.36 29.62 25.00
CA GLY A 215 12.07 30.90 24.98
C GLY A 215 11.46 31.94 25.90
N MET A 216 11.86 33.20 25.72
CA MET A 216 11.36 34.34 26.49
C MET A 216 10.52 35.27 25.61
N GLY A 217 9.21 35.28 25.84
CA GLY A 217 8.27 36.16 25.17
C GLY A 217 6.83 35.73 25.39
N LYS A 218 5.94 36.27 24.57
CA LYS A 218 4.50 35.94 24.55
C LYS A 218 4.08 35.50 23.17
N LEU A 219 3.14 34.57 23.09
CA LEU A 219 2.39 34.27 21.88
C LEU A 219 1.18 35.19 21.80
N ARG A 220 1.01 35.82 20.65
CA ARG A 220 -0.22 36.55 20.33
C ARG A 220 -1.25 35.57 19.82
N LEU A 221 -2.40 35.53 20.49
CA LEU A 221 -3.48 34.59 20.18
C LEU A 221 -4.65 35.31 19.49
N THR A 222 -5.38 34.59 18.64
CA THR A 222 -6.63 35.06 18.02
C THR A 222 -7.76 34.98 19.04
N ASP A 223 -8.51 36.07 19.19
CA ASP A 223 -9.71 36.18 20.03
C ASP A 223 -9.53 35.77 21.51
N GLN A 224 -8.29 35.84 22.02
CA GLN A 224 -7.90 35.46 23.38
C GLN A 224 -6.75 36.33 23.88
N ASP A 225 -6.53 36.33 25.20
CA ASP A 225 -5.38 37.01 25.81
C ASP A 225 -4.05 36.40 25.37
N ASP A 226 -3.04 37.26 25.16
CA ASP A 226 -1.68 36.86 24.85
C ASP A 226 -1.11 35.93 25.92
N CYS A 227 -0.52 34.81 25.50
CA CYS A 227 -0.01 33.79 26.40
C CYS A 227 1.50 33.93 26.60
N THR A 228 1.97 33.99 27.85
CA THR A 228 3.42 33.98 28.13
C THR A 228 3.99 32.59 27.90
N VAL A 229 5.11 32.50 27.19
CA VAL A 229 5.81 31.23 26.99
C VAL A 229 6.38 30.77 28.34
N ILE A 230 5.76 29.72 28.90
CA ILE A 230 6.23 29.10 30.14
C ILE A 230 7.43 28.20 29.87
N ARG A 231 8.30 28.06 30.86
CA ARG A 231 9.47 27.18 30.79
C ARG A 231 9.12 25.76 31.25
N PRO A 232 9.66 24.70 30.62
CA PRO A 232 10.67 24.75 29.57
C PRO A 232 10.13 25.08 28.17
N TYR A 233 8.85 24.86 27.91
CA TYR A 233 8.18 25.22 26.66
C TYR A 233 6.66 25.35 26.88
N LEU A 234 5.99 26.01 25.94
CA LEU A 234 4.53 26.12 25.85
C LEU A 234 4.04 25.41 24.58
N GLY A 235 2.94 24.67 24.70
CA GLY A 235 2.21 24.11 23.56
C GLY A 235 0.85 24.77 23.39
N VAL A 236 0.53 25.24 22.19
CA VAL A 236 -0.76 25.88 21.86
C VAL A 236 -1.28 25.33 20.54
N ALA A 237 -2.60 25.29 20.34
CA ALA A 237 -3.17 24.94 19.04
C ALA A 237 -2.70 25.91 17.94
N ASN A 238 -2.26 25.40 16.79
CA ASN A 238 -1.73 26.24 15.70
C ASN A 238 -2.75 27.24 15.17
N THR A 239 -4.02 26.87 15.20
CA THR A 239 -5.14 27.65 14.63
C THR A 239 -5.38 28.97 15.37
N VAL A 240 -4.89 29.12 16.60
CA VAL A 240 -5.10 30.32 17.40
C VAL A 240 -3.89 31.26 17.42
N ILE A 241 -2.78 30.93 16.75
CA ILE A 241 -1.55 31.73 16.83
C ILE A 241 -1.52 32.79 15.73
N GLN A 242 -1.40 34.05 16.13
CA GLN A 242 -1.21 35.18 15.20
C GLN A 242 0.25 35.59 15.06
N GLY A 243 1.05 35.37 16.10
CA GLY A 243 2.46 35.74 16.08
C GLY A 243 3.17 35.60 17.42
N TYR A 244 4.40 36.10 17.47
CA TYR A 244 5.27 36.07 18.63
C TYR A 244 5.68 37.48 19.03
N MET A 245 5.69 37.77 20.33
CA MET A 245 6.12 39.02 20.92
C MET A 245 7.33 38.81 21.84
N GLY A 246 8.47 39.36 21.43
CA GLY A 246 9.72 39.33 22.19
C GLY A 246 10.91 39.72 21.31
N ALA A 247 12.08 39.85 21.94
CA ALA A 247 13.33 40.20 21.26
C ALA A 247 14.39 39.11 21.47
N PRO A 248 14.20 37.90 20.90
CA PRO A 248 15.20 36.84 21.03
C PRO A 248 16.44 37.19 20.21
N ALA A 249 17.63 36.81 20.71
CA ALA A 249 18.88 37.00 19.97
C ALA A 249 18.96 36.09 18.73
N TRP A 250 18.23 34.96 18.74
CA TRP A 250 18.20 33.99 17.67
C TRP A 250 16.90 33.17 17.69
N LEU A 251 16.57 32.57 16.54
CA LEU A 251 15.46 31.64 16.34
C LEU A 251 16.01 30.31 15.81
N LEU A 252 15.60 29.19 16.42
CA LEU A 252 15.96 27.84 16.00
C LEU A 252 14.68 27.03 15.73
N THR A 253 14.57 26.41 14.55
CA THR A 253 13.51 25.46 14.25
C THR A 253 14.02 24.03 14.38
N ILE A 254 13.24 23.16 15.02
CA ILE A 254 13.61 21.76 15.25
C ILE A 254 12.46 20.85 14.80
N GLU A 255 12.75 19.93 13.89
CA GLU A 255 11.78 18.99 13.36
C GLU A 255 11.54 17.79 14.27
N ASN A 256 12.56 17.35 14.99
CA ASN A 256 12.51 16.18 15.85
C ASN A 256 12.10 16.54 17.28
N LEU A 257 11.02 15.92 17.79
CA LEU A 257 10.45 16.27 19.09
C LEU A 257 11.42 16.00 20.26
N THR A 258 12.20 14.92 20.17
CA THR A 258 13.20 14.58 21.19
C THR A 258 14.28 15.65 21.26
N THR A 259 14.79 16.08 20.10
CA THR A 259 15.76 17.18 20.02
C THR A 259 15.17 18.49 20.53
N PHE A 260 13.89 18.77 20.24
CA PHE A 260 13.19 19.95 20.76
C PHE A 260 13.14 19.94 22.29
N HIS A 261 12.74 18.83 22.92
CA HIS A 261 12.69 18.73 24.38
C HIS A 261 14.06 18.92 25.04
N GLN A 262 15.13 18.39 24.44
CA GLN A 262 16.49 18.58 24.94
C GLN A 262 16.92 20.05 24.83
N ALA A 263 16.70 20.67 23.67
CA ALA A 263 17.08 22.05 23.42
C ALA A 263 16.27 23.04 24.29
N ALA A 264 14.98 22.80 24.51
CA ALA A 264 14.13 23.61 25.39
C ALA A 264 14.60 23.58 26.86
N ARG A 265 15.07 22.42 27.33
CA ARG A 265 15.67 22.27 28.67
C ARG A 265 16.98 23.04 28.81
N GLU A 266 17.85 22.99 27.81
CA GLU A 266 19.10 23.76 27.83
C GLU A 266 18.85 25.26 27.73
N LEU A 267 17.93 25.69 26.86
CA LEU A 267 17.52 27.09 26.74
C LEU A 267 16.95 27.65 28.06
N SER A 268 16.29 26.81 28.86
CA SER A 268 15.77 27.23 30.17
C SER A 268 16.87 27.68 31.14
N LYS A 269 18.11 27.19 30.97
CA LYS A 269 19.28 27.59 31.78
C LYS A 269 19.86 28.92 31.31
N ASN A 270 19.81 29.22 30.02
CA ASN A 270 20.31 30.46 29.44
C ASN A 270 19.34 31.00 28.35
N PRO A 271 18.32 31.77 28.75
CA PRO A 271 17.22 32.14 27.86
C PRO A 271 17.58 33.34 26.97
N SER A 272 18.37 33.08 25.92
CA SER A 272 18.81 34.10 24.96
C SER A 272 18.10 34.04 23.60
N GLY A 273 17.35 32.99 23.31
CA GLY A 273 16.69 32.79 22.03
C GLY A 273 15.32 32.12 22.14
N VAL A 274 14.81 31.71 20.98
CA VAL A 274 13.53 31.00 20.83
C VAL A 274 13.73 29.75 19.99
N ILE A 275 13.10 28.65 20.41
CA ILE A 275 13.09 27.38 19.70
C ILE A 275 11.64 27.04 19.34
N ILE A 276 11.38 26.66 18.09
CA ILE A 276 10.06 26.23 17.59
C ILE A 276 10.15 24.78 17.11
N TYR A 277 9.16 23.97 17.48
CA TYR A 277 8.98 22.62 16.94
C TYR A 277 8.17 22.64 15.63
N THR A 278 8.66 21.98 14.58
CA THR A 278 8.02 21.99 13.24
C THR A 278 7.39 20.66 12.81
N ALA A 279 7.64 19.56 13.53
CA ALA A 279 7.00 18.26 13.29
C ALA A 279 7.05 17.69 11.86
N GLY A 280 8.00 18.12 11.03
CA GLY A 280 8.10 17.70 9.63
C GLY A 280 7.06 18.33 8.72
N ALA A 281 6.35 19.39 9.15
CA ALA A 281 5.52 20.19 8.27
C ALA A 281 6.41 21.00 7.31
N ASP A 282 6.15 20.89 6.01
CA ASP A 282 6.78 21.76 5.02
C ASP A 282 6.55 23.24 5.39
N SER A 283 7.64 23.99 5.35
CA SER A 283 7.87 25.38 5.80
C SER A 283 6.84 26.49 5.45
N THR A 284 5.66 26.21 4.90
CA THR A 284 4.70 27.24 4.47
C THR A 284 4.12 28.04 5.63
N LEU A 285 3.88 27.43 6.80
CA LEU A 285 3.46 28.16 8.01
C LEU A 285 4.57 29.07 8.59
N THR A 286 5.83 28.84 8.24
CA THR A 286 6.99 29.64 8.72
C THR A 286 7.36 30.82 7.81
N ARG A 287 6.65 31.01 6.69
CA ARG A 287 6.97 32.07 5.71
C ARG A 287 6.20 33.38 5.92
N THR A 288 5.33 33.49 6.92
CA THR A 288 4.80 34.79 7.32
C THR A 288 5.87 35.48 8.17
N PRO A 289 6.50 36.57 7.70
CA PRO A 289 7.53 37.26 8.46
C PRO A 289 6.90 37.77 9.77
N ILE A 290 7.50 37.41 10.91
CA ILE A 290 7.18 38.05 12.19
C ILE A 290 7.54 39.53 12.00
N PRO A 291 6.57 40.47 12.00
CA PRO A 291 6.88 41.88 11.82
C PRO A 291 7.72 42.33 13.01
N ARG A 292 8.95 42.79 12.72
CA ARG A 292 9.79 43.49 13.70
C ARG A 292 9.08 44.81 14.02
N THR A 293 8.49 44.90 15.20
CA THR A 293 8.11 46.21 15.75
C THR A 293 9.39 46.93 16.14
N SER A 294 9.81 47.90 15.32
CA SER A 294 10.77 48.93 15.70
C SER A 294 10.22 49.71 16.89
N GLY A 295 11.02 49.79 17.96
CA GLY A 295 10.68 50.52 19.17
C GLY A 295 10.55 52.03 18.94
N GLN A 296 9.71 52.66 19.76
CA GLN A 296 9.91 54.03 20.23
C GLN A 296 10.94 54.03 21.35
#